data_AF-A0A6L8EKR9-F1
#
_entry.id   AF-A0A6L8EKR9-F1
#
_cell.length_a   1.000
_cell.length_b   1.000
_cell.length_c   1.000
_cell.angle_alpha   90.00
_cell.angle_beta   90.00
_cell.angle_gamma   90.00
#
_symmetry.space_group_name_H-M   'P 1'
#
loop_
_entity.id
_entity.type
_entity.pdbx_description
1 polymer ?
#
loop_
_entity_poly.entity_id
_entity_poly.type
_entity_poly.pdbx_seq_one_letter_code
_entity_poly.pdbx_strand_id
1 'polypeptide(L)'
;MLKHLHINNLAVIDNVELSFREGMTVLTGETGAGKSILIDALGLVLGDRADTTVIRTGCARAGISAMFDVGTNEQLLQLLDEQSISIADNELLLRRTVNRDG
;
A
#
# COMPACT_ATOMS: atom_id res chain seq x y z
N MET A 1 12.37 -3.24 0.78
CA MET A 1 12.08 -2.52 -0.48
C MET A 1 10.64 -2.77 -0.90
N LEU A 2 9.89 -1.75 -1.32
CA LEU A 2 8.55 -1.96 -1.90
C LEU A 2 8.67 -2.74 -3.21
N LYS A 3 7.99 -3.88 -3.35
CA LYS A 3 8.01 -4.75 -4.53
C LYS A 3 6.72 -4.63 -5.33
N HIS A 4 5.58 -4.60 -4.64
CA HIS A 4 4.27 -4.53 -5.27
C HIS A 4 3.34 -3.59 -4.52
N LEU A 5 2.51 -2.85 -5.27
CA LEU A 5 1.43 -2.03 -4.74
C LEU A 5 0.15 -2.33 -5.52
N HIS A 6 -0.89 -2.73 -4.80
CA HIS A 6 -2.23 -2.95 -5.32
C HIS A 6 -3.20 -1.99 -4.66
N ILE A 7 -4.00 -1.30 -5.48
CA ILE A 7 -4.99 -0.33 -5.04
C ILE A 7 -6.32 -0.67 -5.68
N ASN A 8 -7.37 -0.67 -4.87
CA ASN A 8 -8.73 -0.93 -5.28
C ASN A 8 -9.67 0.13 -4.68
N ASN A 9 -10.49 0.77 -5.52
CA ASN A 9 -11.53 1.73 -5.16
C ASN A 9 -11.04 2.93 -4.33
N LEU A 10 -9.90 3.51 -4.69
CA LEU A 10 -9.31 4.67 -4.00
C LEU A 10 -9.41 5.93 -4.87
N ALA A 11 -10.10 6.96 -4.39
CA ALA A 11 -10.34 8.21 -5.11
C ALA A 11 -10.84 7.95 -6.54
N VAL A 12 -10.10 8.39 -7.57
CA VAL A 12 -10.42 8.13 -8.99
C VAL A 12 -9.85 6.82 -9.53
N ILE A 13 -9.18 6.01 -8.73
CA ILE A 13 -8.68 4.68 -9.09
C ILE A 13 -9.76 3.62 -8.82
N ASP A 14 -10.11 2.85 -9.85
CA ASP A 14 -10.91 1.62 -9.72
C ASP A 14 -10.01 0.46 -9.30
N ASN A 15 -9.02 0.11 -10.12
CA ASN A 15 -8.02 -0.91 -9.82
C ASN A 15 -6.67 -0.54 -10.44
N VAL A 16 -5.60 -0.64 -9.67
CA VAL A 16 -4.21 -0.45 -10.14
C VAL A 16 -3.30 -1.47 -9.47
N GLU A 17 -2.44 -2.10 -10.27
CA GLU A 17 -1.35 -2.96 -9.81
C GLU A 17 -0.03 -2.42 -10.35
N LEU A 18 0.94 -2.23 -9.46
CA LEU A 18 2.27 -1.75 -9.78
C LEU A 18 3.32 -2.71 -9.23
N SER A 19 4.34 -2.97 -10.05
CA SER A 19 5.53 -3.73 -9.66
C SER A 19 6.75 -2.81 -9.70
N PHE A 20 7.53 -2.83 -8.63
CA PHE A 20 8.68 -1.98 -8.44
C PHE A 20 9.97 -2.79 -8.55
N ARG A 21 11.02 -2.11 -9.02
CA ARG A 21 12.37 -2.67 -9.15
C ARG A 21 13.33 -1.81 -8.36
N GLU A 22 14.48 -2.39 -8.01
CA GLU A 22 15.52 -1.66 -7.29
C GLU A 22 15.98 -0.42 -8.06
N GLY A 23 16.42 0.58 -7.30
CA GLY A 23 16.84 1.87 -7.84
C GLY A 23 15.70 2.90 -7.89
N MET A 24 15.74 3.75 -8.90
CA MET A 24 14.84 4.91 -9.00
C MET A 24 13.60 4.58 -9.83
N THR A 25 12.42 4.75 -9.21
CA THR A 25 11.14 4.71 -9.93
C THR A 25 10.69 6.13 -10.24
N VAL A 26 10.38 6.40 -11.51
CA VAL A 26 9.86 7.70 -11.95
C VAL A 26 8.39 7.55 -12.33
N LEU A 27 7.53 8.27 -11.60
CA LEU A 27 6.11 8.35 -11.89
C LEU A 27 5.85 9.61 -12.71
N THR A 28 5.42 9.45 -13.96
CA THR A 28 5.03 10.54 -14.85
C THR A 28 3.52 10.52 -15.07
N GLY A 29 2.98 11.61 -15.64
CA GLY A 29 1.56 11.67 -15.99
C GLY A 29 1.12 13.08 -16.31
N GLU A 30 0.05 13.19 -17.09
CA GLU A 30 -0.52 14.46 -17.57
C GLU A 30 -0.99 15.36 -16.42
N THR A 31 -1.72 14.77 -15.46
CA THR A 31 -2.19 15.46 -14.26
C THR A 31 -1.44 14.99 -13.01
N GLY A 32 -1.38 15.84 -11.99
CA GLY A 32 -0.79 15.50 -10.69
C GLY A 32 -1.61 14.50 -9.87
N ALA A 33 -2.92 14.43 -10.12
CA ALA A 33 -3.86 13.68 -9.29
C ALA A 33 -3.51 12.19 -9.17
N GLY A 34 -3.22 11.51 -10.29
CA GLY A 34 -2.86 10.09 -10.25
C GLY A 34 -1.59 9.81 -9.45
N LYS A 35 -0.59 10.70 -9.55
CA LYS A 35 0.68 10.57 -8.81
C LYS A 35 0.45 10.77 -7.31
N SER A 36 -0.29 11.81 -6.92
CA SER A 36 -0.63 12.07 -5.51
C SER A 36 -1.41 10.90 -4.89
N ILE A 37 -2.40 10.35 -5.60
CA ILE A 37 -3.19 9.21 -5.10
C ILE A 37 -2.31 7.98 -4.81
N LEU A 38 -1.28 7.73 -5.64
CA LEU A 38 -0.35 6.63 -5.38
C LEU A 38 0.48 6.86 -4.11
N ILE A 39 0.91 8.09 -3.87
CA ILE A 39 1.62 8.46 -2.64
C ILE A 39 0.70 8.36 -1.42
N ASP A 40 -0.53 8.85 -1.53
CA ASP A 40 -1.54 8.75 -0.48
C ASP A 40 -1.86 7.28 -0.15
N ALA A 41 -1.96 6.41 -1.16
CA ALA A 41 -2.15 4.98 -0.96
C ALA A 41 -1.01 4.36 -0.16
N LEU A 42 0.24 4.74 -0.47
CA LEU A 42 1.42 4.26 0.25
C LEU A 42 1.43 4.75 1.71
N GLY A 43 1.09 6.02 1.96
CA GLY A 43 0.94 6.54 3.32
C GLY A 43 -0.13 5.79 4.12
N LEU A 44 -1.29 5.57 3.50
CA LEU A 44 -2.40 4.85 4.12
C LEU A 44 -2.00 3.42 4.51
N VAL A 45 -1.37 2.63 3.64
CA VAL A 45 -0.98 1.25 3.98
C VAL A 45 0.12 1.19 5.05
N LEU A 46 0.93 2.26 5.18
CA LEU A 46 1.95 2.40 6.22
C LEU A 46 1.43 2.92 7.55
N GLY A 47 0.14 3.25 7.65
CA GLY A 47 -0.51 3.57 8.92
C GLY A 47 -1.08 4.99 9.03
N ASP A 48 -0.99 5.83 7.98
CA ASP A 48 -1.56 7.19 8.02
C ASP A 48 -3.05 7.19 8.34
N ARG A 49 -3.56 8.30 8.87
CA ARG A 49 -4.99 8.39 9.17
C ARG A 49 -5.81 8.25 7.89
N ALA A 50 -6.75 7.31 7.88
CA ALA A 50 -7.70 7.15 6.79
C ALA A 50 -8.94 7.99 7.05
N ASP A 51 -9.43 8.66 6.00
CA ASP A 51 -10.73 9.32 5.96
C ASP A 51 -11.60 8.58 4.93
N THR A 52 -12.90 8.39 5.21
CA THR A 52 -13.82 7.72 4.28
C THR A 52 -13.94 8.42 2.92
N THR A 53 -13.57 9.69 2.82
CA THR A 53 -13.49 10.47 1.56
C THR A 53 -12.47 9.91 0.57
N VAL A 54 -11.50 9.10 1.00
CA VAL A 54 -10.56 8.43 0.09
C VAL A 54 -11.23 7.29 -0.69
N ILE A 55 -12.41 6.83 -0.29
CA ILE A 55 -13.13 5.76 -0.97
C ILE A 55 -13.74 6.29 -2.26
N ARG A 56 -13.48 5.59 -3.37
CA ARG A 56 -14.07 5.90 -4.69
C ARG A 56 -15.58 6.06 -4.60
N THR A 57 -16.11 7.09 -5.26
CA THR A 57 -17.55 7.37 -5.32
C THR A 57 -18.33 6.14 -5.78
N GLY A 58 -19.37 5.77 -5.03
CA GLY A 58 -20.21 4.61 -5.32
C GLY A 58 -19.70 3.28 -4.73
N CYS A 59 -18.48 3.25 -4.18
CA CYS A 59 -17.91 2.05 -3.58
C CYS A 59 -18.09 2.04 -2.06
N ALA A 60 -18.26 0.84 -1.48
CA ALA A 60 -18.45 0.66 -0.04
C ALA A 60 -17.14 0.67 0.75
N ARG A 61 -16.02 0.33 0.09
CA ARG A 61 -14.69 0.22 0.70
C ARG A 61 -13.57 0.52 -0.30
N ALA A 62 -12.45 0.98 0.21
CA ALA A 62 -11.17 1.05 -0.50
C ALA A 62 -10.20 0.00 0.08
N GLY A 63 -9.37 -0.59 -0.77
CA GLY A 63 -8.37 -1.58 -0.38
C GLY A 63 -7.00 -1.22 -0.94
N ILE A 64 -5.98 -1.30 -0.10
CA ILE A 64 -4.59 -1.07 -0.48
C ILE A 64 -3.76 -2.23 0.07
N SER A 65 -2.93 -2.82 -0.77
CA SER A 65 -1.97 -3.85 -0.35
C SER A 65 -0.58 -3.49 -0.88
N ALA A 66 0.42 -3.55 -0.02
CA ALA A 66 1.80 -3.31 -0.38
C ALA A 66 2.67 -4.47 0.11
N MET A 67 3.50 -4.98 -0.80
CA MET A 67 4.45 -6.05 -0.49
C MET A 67 5.85 -5.49 -0.40
N PHE A 68 6.52 -5.75 0.71
CA PHE A 68 7.86 -5.30 0.97
C PHE A 68 8.81 -6.49 1.11
N ASP A 69 9.91 -6.45 0.37
CA ASP A 69 11.06 -7.30 0.63
C ASP A 69 11.78 -6.77 1.89
N VAL A 70 11.79 -7.55 2.96
CA VAL A 70 12.41 -7.17 4.24
C VAL A 70 13.88 -7.59 4.33
N GLY A 71 14.40 -8.29 3.31
CA GLY A 71 15.79 -8.73 3.23
C GLY A 71 16.27 -9.43 4.50
N THR A 72 17.49 -9.08 4.93
CA THR A 72 18.13 -9.63 6.14
C THR A 72 18.07 -8.65 7.32
N ASN A 73 17.02 -7.84 7.43
CA ASN A 73 16.88 -6.89 8.53
C ASN A 73 16.52 -7.62 9.84
N GLU A 74 17.54 -8.05 10.59
CA GLU A 74 17.38 -8.84 11.82
C GLU A 74 16.46 -8.18 12.86
N GLN A 75 16.54 -6.86 13.03
CA GLN A 75 15.69 -6.13 13.99
C GLN A 75 14.21 -6.21 13.59
N LEU A 76 13.91 -6.07 12.31
CA LEU A 76 12.54 -6.20 11.80
C LEU A 76 12.05 -7.65 11.89
N LEU A 77 12.90 -8.62 11.52
CA LEU A 77 12.55 -10.04 11.61
C LEU A 77 12.24 -10.47 13.05
N GLN A 78 13.04 -10.00 14.01
CA GLN A 78 12.79 -10.24 15.42
C GLN A 78 11.48 -9.58 15.88
N LEU A 79 11.23 -8.33 15.50
CA LEU A 79 9.97 -7.65 15.82
C LEU A 79 8.75 -8.40 15.27
N LEU A 80 8.84 -8.91 14.03
CA LEU A 80 7.77 -9.69 13.42
C LEU A 80 7.53 -11.00 14.19
N ASP A 81 8.60 -11.70 14.59
CA ASP A 81 8.51 -12.93 15.40
C ASP A 81 7.89 -12.67 16.78
N GLU A 82 8.32 -11.60 17.47
CA GLU A 82 7.75 -11.16 18.75
C GLU A 82 6.24 -10.84 18.64
N GLN A 83 5.79 -10.34 17.48
CA GLN A 83 4.38 -10.08 17.20
C GLN A 83 3.64 -11.28 16.59
N SER A 84 4.30 -12.45 16.48
CA SER A 84 3.76 -13.66 15.85
C SER A 84 3.28 -13.45 14.40
N ILE A 85 3.96 -12.55 13.66
CA ILE A 85 3.68 -12.27 12.25
C ILE A 85 4.60 -13.13 11.39
N SER A 86 4.03 -14.15 10.76
CA SER A 86 4.77 -15.00 9.82
C SER A 86 4.94 -14.31 8.46
N ILE A 87 6.13 -14.43 7.88
CA ILE A 87 6.45 -14.00 6.52
C ILE A 87 6.95 -15.17 5.69
N ALA A 88 6.74 -15.13 4.39
CA ALA A 88 7.26 -16.10 3.43
C ALA A 88 8.28 -15.41 2.53
N ASP A 89 9.37 -16.09 2.19
CA ASP A 89 10.39 -15.59 1.24
C ASP A 89 10.96 -14.19 1.56
N ASN A 90 11.02 -13.81 2.84
CA ASN A 90 11.37 -12.47 3.32
C ASN A 90 10.45 -11.36 2.76
N GLU A 91 9.20 -11.68 2.47
CA GLU A 91 8.20 -10.73 2.00
C GLU A 91 7.17 -10.44 3.08
N LEU A 92 7.01 -9.15 3.41
CA LEU A 92 6.01 -8.63 4.30
C LEU A 92 4.87 -8.02 3.50
N LEU A 93 3.67 -8.59 3.65
CA LEU A 93 2.44 -8.05 3.07
C LEU A 93 1.73 -7.15 4.09
N LEU A 94 1.65 -5.87 3.77
CA LEU A 94 0.81 -4.92 4.50
C LEU A 94 -0.48 -4.71 3.72
N ARG A 95 -1.62 -4.79 4.42
CA ARG A 95 -2.94 -4.57 3.82
C ARG A 95 -3.74 -3.62 4.68
N ARG A 96 -4.37 -2.65 4.03
CA ARG A 96 -5.34 -1.74 4.64
C ARG A 96 -6.65 -1.79 3.88
N THR A 97 -7.74 -1.84 4.63
CA THR A 97 -9.09 -1.66 4.11
C THR A 97 -9.72 -0.49 4.84
N VAL A 98 -10.31 0.44 4.10
CA VAL A 98 -11.10 1.55 4.64
C VAL A 98 -12.53 1.31 4.25
N ASN A 99 -13.42 1.12 5.23
CA ASN A 99 -14.84 0.94 4.97
C ASN A 99 -15.59 2.26 5.22
N ARG A 100 -16.70 2.46 4.52
CA ARG A 100 -17.54 3.66 4.70
C ARG A 100 -18.24 3.73 6.07
N ASP A 101 -18.45 2.58 6.70
CA ASP A 101 -19.13 2.42 7.98
C ASP A 101 -18.22 2.60 9.20
N GLY A 102 -16.91 2.78 9.00
CA GLY A 102 -15.91 3.00 10.06
C GLY A 102 -14.93 1.84 10.18
#